data_AF-A0A2S7TPI8-F1
#
_entry.id   AF-A0A2S7TPI8-F1
#
_cell.length_a   1.000
_cell.length_b   1.000
_cell.length_c   1.000
_cell.angle_alpha   90.00
_cell.angle_beta   90.00
_cell.angle_gamma   90.00
#
_symmetry.space_group_name_H-M   'P 1'
#
loop_
_entity.id
_entity.type
_entity.pdbx_description
1 polymer ?
#
loop_
_entity_poly.entity_id
_entity_poly.type
_entity_poly.pdbx_seq_one_letter_code
_entity_poly.pdbx_strand_id
1 'polypeptide(L)'
;MKLGPAEGTPEEIKNFLENQGLQADKFFQEPEKPIAAHWFITATLIIACAIVVLMFFKFTDTRWQTFTFLVGCGGSLWLAANIQLRFKNSWASGGVLIACILFLLVALGVLLPSDLPNEARKWM
;
A
#
# COMPACT_ATOMS: atom_id res chain seq x y z
N MET A 1 -9.15 -6.18 -28.61
CA MET A 1 -9.71 -6.15 -27.23
C MET A 1 -9.99 -7.59 -26.85
N LYS A 2 -9.53 -8.05 -25.68
CA LYS A 2 -9.75 -9.45 -25.25
C LYS A 2 -11.11 -9.56 -24.56
N LEU A 3 -11.97 -10.40 -25.10
CA LEU A 3 -13.27 -10.74 -24.52
C LEU A 3 -13.16 -12.15 -23.93
N GLY A 4 -12.61 -12.25 -22.72
CA GLY A 4 -12.35 -13.55 -22.08
C GLY A 4 -11.46 -14.47 -22.94
N PRO A 5 -11.76 -15.78 -23.05
CA PRO A 5 -11.00 -16.75 -23.86
C PRO A 5 -11.30 -16.69 -25.37
N ALA A 6 -12.21 -15.81 -25.83
CA ALA A 6 -12.56 -15.70 -27.25
C ALA A 6 -11.67 -14.66 -27.95
N GLU A 7 -10.82 -15.14 -28.86
CA GLU A 7 -10.09 -14.32 -29.84
C GLU A 7 -10.87 -14.27 -31.15
N GLY A 8 -11.16 -13.06 -31.63
CA GLY A 8 -11.90 -12.82 -32.87
C GLY A 8 -11.90 -11.34 -33.24
N THR A 9 -12.31 -11.04 -34.47
CA THR A 9 -12.50 -9.67 -34.94
C THR A 9 -13.69 -9.00 -34.22
N PRO A 10 -13.72 -7.65 -34.10
CA PRO A 10 -14.80 -6.95 -33.39
C PRO A 10 -16.21 -7.30 -33.91
N GLU A 11 -16.31 -7.61 -35.20
CA GLU A 11 -17.53 -7.98 -35.91
C GLU A 11 -17.98 -9.41 -35.56
N GLU A 12 -17.04 -10.36 -35.43
CA GLU A 12 -17.34 -11.73 -34.98
C GLU A 12 -17.82 -11.76 -33.53
N ILE A 13 -17.22 -10.96 -32.67
CA ILE A 13 -17.60 -10.91 -31.25
C ILE A 13 -18.99 -10.29 -31.09
N LYS A 14 -19.30 -9.24 -31.87
CA LYS A 14 -20.63 -8.62 -31.90
C LYS A 14 -21.69 -9.62 -32.38
N ASN A 15 -21.43 -10.31 -33.50
CA ASN A 15 -22.35 -11.32 -34.03
C ASN A 15 -22.52 -12.51 -33.08
N PHE A 16 -21.46 -12.93 -32.38
CA PHE A 16 -21.55 -14.01 -31.39
C PHE A 16 -22.40 -13.61 -30.18
N LEU A 17 -22.20 -12.40 -29.65
CA LEU A 17 -22.97 -11.86 -28.52
C LEU A 17 -24.45 -11.67 -28.87
N GLU A 18 -24.75 -11.09 -30.05
CA GLU A 18 -26.12 -10.86 -30.52
C GLU A 18 -26.85 -12.18 -30.85
N ASN A 19 -26.19 -13.14 -31.50
CA ASN A 19 -26.81 -14.42 -31.88
C ASN A 19 -27.01 -15.40 -30.70
N GLN A 20 -26.20 -15.29 -29.65
CA GLN A 20 -26.32 -16.13 -28.44
C GLN A 20 -27.19 -15.47 -27.36
N GLY A 21 -27.73 -14.26 -27.60
CA GLY A 21 -28.49 -13.50 -26.60
C GLY A 21 -27.65 -13.09 -25.39
N LEU A 22 -26.32 -13.05 -25.54
CA LEU A 22 -25.39 -12.76 -24.47
C LEU A 22 -25.24 -11.24 -24.33
N GLN A 23 -25.68 -10.74 -23.18
CA GLN A 23 -25.51 -9.36 -22.75
C GLN A 23 -24.02 -9.02 -22.66
N ALA A 24 -23.53 -8.20 -23.58
CA ALA A 24 -22.12 -7.79 -23.67
C ALA A 24 -21.62 -7.14 -22.37
N ASP A 25 -22.52 -6.46 -21.68
CA ASP A 25 -22.43 -5.90 -20.33
C ASP A 25 -22.03 -6.91 -19.24
N LYS A 26 -22.23 -8.23 -19.45
CA LYS A 26 -21.74 -9.29 -18.55
C LYS A 26 -20.34 -9.79 -18.89
N PHE A 27 -19.82 -9.46 -20.07
CA PHE A 27 -18.52 -9.93 -20.54
C PHE A 27 -17.44 -8.85 -20.48
N PHE A 28 -17.82 -7.58 -20.46
CA PHE A 28 -16.91 -6.51 -20.10
C PHE A 28 -16.66 -6.58 -18.60
N GLN A 29 -15.46 -6.99 -18.21
CA GLN A 29 -15.02 -6.82 -16.82
C GLN A 29 -15.14 -5.34 -16.48
N GLU A 30 -16.02 -5.00 -15.54
CA GLU A 30 -16.05 -3.65 -14.97
C GLU A 30 -14.62 -3.31 -14.52
N PRO A 31 -14.07 -2.15 -14.94
CA PRO A 31 -12.74 -1.77 -14.49
C PRO A 31 -12.73 -1.80 -12.96
N GLU A 32 -11.75 -2.49 -12.37
CA GLU A 32 -11.60 -2.61 -10.91
C GLU A 32 -11.86 -1.25 -10.27
N LYS A 33 -12.90 -1.18 -9.42
CA LYS A 33 -13.30 0.08 -8.78
C LYS A 33 -12.06 0.67 -8.09
N PRO A 34 -11.71 1.93 -8.38
CA PRO A 34 -10.52 2.52 -7.79
C PRO A 34 -10.68 2.57 -6.27
N ILE A 35 -9.64 2.16 -5.54
CA ILE A 35 -9.60 2.29 -4.08
C ILE A 35 -9.86 3.75 -3.72
N ALA A 36 -10.85 3.97 -2.84
CA ALA A 36 -11.24 5.31 -2.44
C ALA A 36 -10.12 6.01 -1.66
N ALA A 37 -9.93 7.31 -1.91
CA ALA A 37 -8.84 8.10 -1.34
C ALA A 37 -8.80 8.10 0.19
N HIS A 38 -9.95 7.94 0.86
CA HIS A 38 -10.02 7.92 2.31
C HIS A 38 -9.19 6.78 2.94
N TRP A 39 -9.04 5.63 2.28
CA TRP A 39 -8.21 4.51 2.76
C TRP A 39 -6.71 4.87 2.83
N PHE A 40 -6.24 5.73 1.92
CA PHE A 40 -4.87 6.25 1.93
C PHE A 40 -4.68 7.31 3.02
N ILE A 41 -5.68 8.19 3.18
CA ILE A 41 -5.66 9.26 4.17
C ILE A 41 -5.64 8.66 5.59
N THR A 42 -6.51 7.69 5.87
CA THR A 42 -6.57 7.05 7.19
C THR A 42 -5.27 6.35 7.55
N ALA A 43 -4.67 5.59 6.63
CA ALA A 43 -3.39 4.91 6.87
C ALA A 43 -2.27 5.91 7.15
N THR A 44 -2.18 6.97 6.34
CA THR A 44 -1.18 8.04 6.52
C THR A 44 -1.36 8.77 7.85
N LEU A 45 -2.60 9.08 8.26
CA LEU A 45 -2.88 9.73 9.54
C LEU A 45 -2.46 8.85 10.73
N ILE A 46 -2.73 7.54 10.68
CA ILE A 46 -2.31 6.60 11.72
C ILE A 46 -0.78 6.62 11.88
N ILE A 47 -0.04 6.55 10.77
CA ILE A 47 1.43 6.58 10.79
C ILE A 47 1.93 7.92 11.35
N ALA A 48 1.38 9.04 10.85
CA ALA A 48 1.78 10.37 11.30
C ALA A 48 1.53 10.58 12.79
N CYS A 49 0.36 10.17 13.29
CA CYS A 49 0.04 10.20 14.72
C CYS A 49 1.01 9.32 15.52
N ALA A 50 1.31 8.10 15.08
CA ALA A 50 2.25 7.23 15.76
C ALA A 50 3.66 7.86 15.86
N ILE A 51 4.15 8.47 14.77
CA ILE A 51 5.44 9.18 14.76
C ILE A 51 5.44 10.36 15.73
N VAL A 52 4.42 11.22 15.67
CA VAL A 52 4.31 12.40 16.56
C VAL A 52 4.27 11.95 18.02
N VAL A 53 3.50 10.91 18.32
CA VAL A 53 3.38 10.38 19.68
C VAL A 53 4.75 9.84 20.15
N LEU A 54 5.44 9.05 19.33
CA LEU A 54 6.77 8.52 19.67
C LEU A 54 7.83 9.62 19.84
N MET A 55 7.79 10.68 19.02
CA MET A 55 8.79 11.76 19.07
C MET A 55 8.61 12.69 20.27
N PHE A 56 7.37 13.05 20.60
CA PHE A 56 7.09 14.11 21.59
C PHE A 56 6.69 13.57 22.96
N PHE A 57 6.11 12.37 23.04
CA PHE A 57 5.71 11.78 24.31
C PHE A 57 6.77 10.80 24.79
N LYS A 58 7.51 11.21 25.83
CA LYS A 58 8.42 10.30 26.53
C LYS A 58 7.61 9.31 27.34
N PHE A 59 7.34 8.14 26.74
CA PHE A 59 6.76 7.03 27.46
C PHE A 59 7.70 6.56 28.56
N THR A 60 7.21 6.55 29.80
CA THR A 60 7.93 5.96 30.94
C THR A 60 7.84 4.44 30.94
N ASP A 61 6.81 3.89 30.29
CA ASP A 61 6.55 2.46 30.16
C ASP A 61 6.81 1.99 28.72
N THR A 62 7.73 1.04 28.57
CA THR A 62 8.11 0.42 27.29
C THR A 62 6.91 -0.20 26.57
N ARG A 63 5.89 -0.69 27.28
CA ARG A 63 4.72 -1.35 26.65
C ARG A 63 3.95 -0.41 25.74
N TRP A 64 3.72 0.82 26.18
CA TRP A 64 3.00 1.84 25.40
C TRP A 64 3.82 2.33 24.21
N GLN A 65 5.14 2.41 24.38
CA GLN A 65 6.07 2.74 23.32
C GLN A 65 6.05 1.65 22.23
N THR A 66 6.16 0.37 22.61
CA THR A 66 6.08 -0.77 21.69
C THR A 66 4.71 -0.85 21.01
N PHE A 67 3.62 -0.65 21.76
CA PHE A 67 2.27 -0.64 21.20
C PHE A 67 2.12 0.45 20.13
N THR A 68 2.56 1.68 20.41
CA THR A 68 2.50 2.79 19.45
C THR A 68 3.33 2.51 18.20
N PHE A 69 4.52 1.92 18.37
CA PHE A 69 5.36 1.49 17.26
C PHE A 69 4.66 0.44 16.39
N LEU A 70 4.06 -0.60 17.00
CA LEU A 70 3.33 -1.64 16.27
C LEU A 70 2.11 -1.09 15.52
N VAL A 71 1.39 -0.12 16.10
CA VAL A 71 0.30 0.59 15.40
C VAL A 71 0.82 1.32 14.17
N GLY A 72 1.96 2.01 14.27
CA GLY A 72 2.63 2.64 13.14
C GLY A 72 3.04 1.64 12.05
N CYS A 73 3.60 0.48 12.43
CA CYS A 73 3.93 -0.59 11.49
C CYS A 73 2.69 -1.15 10.79
N GLY A 74 1.60 -1.36 11.53
CA GLY A 74 0.31 -1.77 10.97
C GLY A 74 -0.24 -0.77 9.95
N GLY A 75 -0.17 0.53 10.27
CA GLY A 75 -0.53 1.60 9.34
C GLY A 75 0.35 1.60 8.08
N SER A 76 1.66 1.33 8.24
CA SER A 76 2.61 1.24 7.12
C SER A 76 2.31 0.08 6.18
N LEU A 77 1.98 -1.09 6.73
CA LEU A 77 1.55 -2.26 5.96
C LEU A 77 0.25 -1.98 5.21
N TRP A 78 -0.71 -1.31 5.86
CA TRP A 78 -1.96 -0.91 5.23
C TRP A 78 -1.70 0.06 4.06
N LEU A 79 -0.87 1.09 4.25
CA LEU A 79 -0.51 2.02 3.19
C LEU A 79 0.18 1.31 2.01
N ALA A 80 1.13 0.41 2.30
CA ALA A 80 1.80 -0.38 1.29
C ALA A 80 0.83 -1.27 0.50
N ALA A 81 -0.09 -1.96 1.20
CA ALA A 81 -1.13 -2.76 0.58
C ALA A 81 -2.03 -1.92 -0.35
N ASN A 82 -2.45 -0.72 0.09
CA ASN A 82 -3.24 0.19 -0.74
C ASN A 82 -2.47 0.61 -2.01
N ILE A 83 -1.18 0.90 -1.90
CA ILE A 83 -0.31 1.24 -3.05
C ILE A 83 -0.19 0.05 -4.00
N GLN A 84 0.05 -1.15 -3.47
CA GLN A 84 0.17 -2.36 -4.29
C GLN A 84 -1.12 -2.68 -5.03
N LEU A 85 -2.27 -2.59 -4.37
CA LEU A 85 -3.56 -2.84 -5.00
C LEU A 85 -3.91 -1.78 -6.05
N ARG A 86 -3.58 -0.50 -5.78
CA ARG A 86 -3.95 0.61 -6.68
C ARG A 86 -3.05 0.72 -7.90
N PHE A 87 -1.73 0.59 -7.71
CA PHE A 87 -0.72 0.88 -8.75
C PHE A 87 -0.06 -0.39 -9.29
N LYS A 88 -0.28 -1.56 -8.66
CA LYS A 88 0.32 -2.85 -9.04
C LYS A 88 1.84 -2.77 -9.17
N ASN A 89 2.47 -1.88 -8.40
CA ASN A 89 3.89 -1.57 -8.45
C ASN A 89 4.56 -1.98 -7.13
N SER A 90 5.19 -3.15 -7.15
CA SER A 90 5.85 -3.75 -5.99
C SER A 90 7.04 -2.93 -5.49
N TRP A 91 7.75 -2.22 -6.38
CA TRP A 91 8.85 -1.35 -5.99
C TRP A 91 8.37 -0.13 -5.20
N ALA A 92 7.30 0.51 -5.67
CA ALA A 92 6.71 1.65 -4.96
C ALA A 92 6.13 1.23 -3.61
N SER A 93 5.41 0.11 -3.55
CA SER A 93 4.86 -0.45 -2.31
C SER A 93 5.97 -0.80 -1.31
N GLY A 94 7.00 -1.52 -1.76
CA GLY A 94 8.13 -1.92 -0.91
C GLY A 94 8.94 -0.72 -0.42
N GLY A 95 9.22 0.24 -1.32
CA GLY A 95 9.96 1.45 -0.98
C GLY A 95 9.27 2.30 0.09
N VAL A 96 7.95 2.49 -0.04
CA VAL A 96 7.16 3.22 0.97
C VAL A 96 7.12 2.47 2.30
N LEU A 97 6.95 1.15 2.29
CA LEU A 97 6.96 0.35 3.52
C LEU A 97 8.29 0.50 4.27
N ILE A 98 9.42 0.35 3.57
CA ILE A 98 10.75 0.49 4.15
C ILE A 98 10.94 1.91 4.69
N ALA A 99 10.58 2.94 3.92
CA ALA A 99 10.70 4.33 4.35
C ALA A 99 9.90 4.61 5.62
N CYS A 100 8.63 4.16 5.69
CA CYS A 100 7.79 4.34 6.87
C CYS A 100 8.35 3.62 8.11
N ILE A 101 8.87 2.39 7.95
CA ILE A 101 9.50 1.65 9.05
C ILE A 101 10.74 2.40 9.55
N LEU A 102 11.58 2.91 8.64
CA LEU A 102 12.76 3.69 9.02
C LEU A 102 12.39 4.95 9.81
N PHE A 103 11.37 5.70 9.36
CA PHE A 103 10.88 6.86 10.12
C PHE A 103 10.36 6.49 11.50
N LEU A 104 9.65 5.35 11.63
CA LEU A 104 9.18 4.87 12.93
C LEU A 104 10.33 4.45 13.84
N LEU A 105 11.39 3.83 13.32
CA LEU A 105 12.58 3.46 14.10
C LEU A 105 13.37 4.69 14.58
N VAL A 106 13.46 5.72 13.73
CA VAL A 106 14.06 7.01 14.11
C VAL A 106 13.19 7.69 15.17
N ALA A 107 11.87 7.70 15.00
CA ALA A 107 10.94 8.26 15.99
C ALA A 107 10.98 7.49 17.33
N LEU A 108 11.21 6.18 17.29
CA LEU A 108 11.40 5.34 18.47
C LEU A 108 12.72 5.63 19.20
N GLY A 109 13.68 6.28 18.53
CA GLY A 109 15.00 6.58 19.06
C GLY A 109 15.98 5.39 19.02
N VAL A 110 15.65 4.32 18.27
CA VAL A 110 16.53 3.16 18.08
C VAL A 110 17.64 3.46 17.08
N LEU A 111 17.34 4.31 16.09
CA LEU A 111 18.31 4.78 15.09
C LEU A 111 18.44 6.30 15.22
N LEU A 112 19.65 6.81 15.45
CA LEU A 112 19.90 8.23 15.21
C LEU A 112 20.11 8.45 13.70
N PRO A 113 19.66 9.60 13.15
CA PRO A 113 19.90 9.93 11.74
C PRO A 113 21.39 9.90 11.34
N SER A 114 22.30 10.11 12.30
CA SER A 114 23.76 10.03 12.12
C SER A 114 24.29 8.61 11.93
N ASP A 115 23.55 7.59 12.35
CA ASP A 115 24.02 6.21 12.38
C ASP A 115 23.68 5.47 11.07
N LEU A 116 22.70 5.98 10.31
CA LEU A 116 22.25 5.42 9.02
C LEU A 116 23.38 5.21 7.99
N PRO A 117 24.31 6.17 7.75
CA PRO A 117 25.39 5.98 6.78
C PRO A 117 26.42 4.92 7.23
N ASN A 118 26.61 4.79 8.54
CA ASN A 118 27.61 3.90 9.13
C ASN A 118 27.11 2.46 9.23
N GLU A 119 25.82 2.25 9.56
CA GLU A 119 25.22 0.93 9.51
C GLU A 119 25.06 0.42 8.07
N ALA A 120 24.64 1.26 7.12
CA ALA A 120 24.51 0.85 5.72
C ALA A 120 25.84 0.38 5.11
N ARG A 121 26.96 0.98 5.53
CA ARG A 121 28.32 0.58 5.11
C ARG A 121 28.75 -0.77 5.73
N LYS A 122 28.16 -1.18 6.85
CA LYS A 122 28.52 -2.45 7.53
C LYS A 122 27.98 -3.69 6.82
N TRP A 123 26.98 -3.52 5.96
CA TRP A 123 26.29 -4.59 5.24
C TRP A 123 26.56 -4.57 3.72
N MET A 124 27.38 -3.62 3.24
CA MET A 124 27.95 -3.60 1.88
C MET A 124 29.38 -4.11 1.92
#